data_AF-A0A0D2ZZ23-F1
#
_entry.id   AF-A0A0D2ZZ23-F1
#
_cell.length_a   1.000
_cell.length_b   1.000
_cell.length_c   1.000
_cell.angle_alpha   90.00
_cell.angle_beta   90.00
_cell.angle_gamma   90.00
#
_symmetry.space_group_name_H-M   'P 1'
#
loop_
_entity.id
_entity.type
_entity.pdbx_description
1 polymer ?
#
loop_
_entity_poly.entity_id
_entity_poly.type
_entity_poly.pdbx_seq_one_letter_code
_entity_poly.pdbx_strand_id
1 'polypeptide(L)'
;MMTVAREFFRQPESERVKHYSADTKKTTRLSTSFNVGSEKVSNWREFLRLHCLPIEDFISEWPSSPVSFREVTAEYATSVRAL
;
A
#
# COMPACT_ATOMS: atom_id res chain seq x y z
N MET A 1 9.67 -3.15 8.56
CA MET A 1 8.80 -3.24 7.37
C MET A 1 7.98 -4.54 7.26
N MET A 2 8.59 -5.73 7.19
CA MET A 2 7.86 -6.99 6.90
C MET A 2 6.73 -7.32 7.89
N THR A 3 6.91 -7.08 9.20
CA THR A 3 5.88 -7.33 10.22
C THR A 3 4.65 -6.46 9.99
N VAL A 4 4.84 -5.15 9.82
CA VAL A 4 3.78 -4.18 9.56
C VAL A 4 3.01 -4.49 8.28
N ALA A 5 3.70 -4.88 7.20
CA ALA A 5 3.04 -5.32 5.97
C ALA A 5 2.16 -6.55 6.23
N ARG A 6 2.66 -7.54 6.97
CA ARG A 6 1.91 -8.74 7.31
C ARG A 6 0.68 -8.43 8.17
N GLU A 7 0.80 -7.52 9.11
CA GLU A 7 -0.30 -7.06 9.95
C GLU A 7 -1.39 -6.39 9.11
N PHE A 8 -1.04 -5.47 8.22
CA PHE A 8 -1.98 -4.82 7.30
C PHE A 8 -2.76 -5.86 6.48
N PHE A 9 -2.09 -6.81 5.82
CA PHE A 9 -2.77 -7.80 4.98
C PHE A 9 -3.57 -8.85 5.77
N ARG A 10 -3.32 -9.01 7.08
CA ARG A 10 -4.09 -9.89 7.96
C ARG A 10 -5.33 -9.22 8.55
N GLN A 11 -5.52 -7.93 8.32
CA GLN A 11 -6.73 -7.25 8.76
C GLN A 11 -7.98 -7.82 8.09
N PRO A 12 -9.15 -7.68 8.74
CA PRO A 12 -10.42 -7.98 8.10
C PRO A 12 -10.54 -7.28 6.76
N GLU A 13 -11.20 -7.92 5.81
CA GLU A 13 -11.44 -7.36 4.48
C GLU A 13 -12.06 -5.96 4.57
N SER A 14 -13.02 -5.74 5.49
CA SER A 14 -13.68 -4.45 5.74
C SER A 14 -12.72 -3.30 6.04
N GLU A 15 -11.54 -3.59 6.63
CA GLU A 15 -10.50 -2.59 6.88
C GLU A 15 -9.64 -2.37 5.63
N ARG A 16 -9.26 -3.46 4.96
CA ARG A 16 -8.38 -3.39 3.78
C ARG A 16 -9.06 -2.72 2.59
N VAL A 17 -10.35 -2.98 2.37
CA VAL A 17 -11.12 -2.40 1.25
C VAL A 17 -11.26 -0.88 1.33
N LYS A 18 -11.07 -0.27 2.50
CA LYS A 18 -11.00 1.20 2.64
C LYS A 18 -9.87 1.81 1.80
N HIS A 19 -8.84 1.02 1.51
CA HIS A 19 -7.70 1.41 0.68
C HIS A 19 -7.82 0.93 -0.77
N TYR A 20 -8.86 0.16 -1.13
CA TYR A 20 -9.02 -0.38 -2.47
C TYR A 20 -9.32 0.72 -3.50
N SER A 21 -8.72 0.60 -4.69
CA SER A 21 -9.08 1.43 -5.83
C SER A 21 -8.66 0.79 -7.15
N ALA A 22 -9.55 0.81 -8.14
CA ALA A 22 -9.24 0.47 -9.52
C ALA A 22 -8.57 1.63 -10.28
N ASP A 23 -8.56 2.85 -9.74
CA ASP A 23 -7.92 4.00 -10.37
C ASP A 23 -6.40 3.87 -10.29
N THR A 24 -5.78 3.69 -11.45
CA THR A 24 -4.34 3.51 -11.55
C THR A 24 -3.53 4.79 -11.28
N LYS A 25 -4.19 5.94 -11.17
CA LYS A 25 -3.59 7.23 -10.83
C LYS A 25 -3.53 7.50 -9.32
N LYS A 26 -4.33 6.79 -8.51
CA LYS A 26 -4.31 6.95 -7.05
C LYS A 26 -2.92 6.60 -6.49
N THR A 27 -2.36 7.53 -5.72
CA THR A 27 -1.00 7.51 -5.15
C THR A 27 -0.86 6.40 -4.10
N THR A 28 -1.90 6.21 -3.28
CA THR A 28 -2.04 5.09 -2.34
C THR A 28 -3.24 4.23 -2.71
N ARG A 29 -3.00 2.94 -3.02
CA ARG A 29 -4.10 2.00 -3.30
C ARG A 29 -3.76 0.54 -3.03
N LEU A 30 -4.74 -0.19 -2.51
CA LEU A 30 -4.79 -1.65 -2.51
C LEU A 30 -5.40 -2.13 -3.84
N SER A 31 -4.81 -3.16 -4.44
CA SER A 31 -5.33 -3.84 -5.62
C SER A 31 -5.01 -5.33 -5.59
N THR A 32 -5.82 -6.12 -6.28
CA THR A 32 -5.67 -7.58 -6.45
C THR A 32 -4.98 -7.93 -7.78
N SER A 33 -4.87 -6.99 -8.71
CA SER A 33 -4.11 -7.18 -9.95
C SER A 33 -3.68 -5.87 -10.61
N PHE A 34 -3.10 -5.93 -11.81
CA PHE A 34 -2.56 -4.75 -12.46
C PHE A 34 -3.68 -3.85 -13.00
N ASN A 35 -4.54 -4.38 -13.87
CA ASN A 35 -5.61 -3.62 -14.51
C ASN A 35 -6.91 -4.41 -14.42
N VAL A 36 -7.42 -4.51 -13.19
CA VAL A 36 -8.69 -5.18 -12.88
C VAL A 36 -9.80 -4.52 -13.72
N GLY A 37 -10.20 -5.18 -14.81
CA GLY A 37 -11.19 -4.68 -15.77
C GLY A 37 -10.74 -4.70 -17.25
N SER A 38 -9.44 -4.71 -17.53
CA SER A 38 -8.93 -4.78 -18.92
C SER A 38 -7.88 -5.88 -19.15
N GLU A 39 -7.38 -6.51 -18.08
CA GLU A 39 -6.42 -7.61 -18.20
C GLU A 39 -7.08 -8.92 -18.67
N LYS A 40 -6.37 -9.68 -19.52
CA LYS A 40 -6.79 -11.01 -20.00
C LYS A 40 -6.37 -12.15 -19.08
N VAL A 41 -5.33 -11.91 -18.28
CA VAL A 41 -4.77 -12.85 -17.32
C VAL A 41 -4.53 -12.09 -16.02
N SER A 42 -5.13 -12.57 -14.94
CA SER A 42 -4.98 -11.96 -13.62
C SER A 42 -3.79 -12.56 -12.87
N ASN A 43 -3.11 -11.71 -12.12
CA ASN A 43 -2.08 -12.14 -11.17
C ASN A 43 -2.72 -12.66 -9.89
N TRP A 44 -2.22 -13.77 -9.37
CA TRP A 44 -2.59 -14.28 -8.06
C TRP A 44 -1.84 -13.54 -6.95
N ARG A 45 -2.32 -12.35 -6.58
CA ARG A 45 -1.75 -11.55 -5.49
C ARG A 45 -2.72 -10.52 -4.94
N GLU A 46 -2.39 -9.98 -3.79
CA GLU A 46 -2.86 -8.68 -3.33
C GLU A 46 -1.65 -7.80 -3.11
N PHE A 47 -1.73 -6.52 -3.44
CA PHE A 47 -0.65 -5.58 -3.18
C PHE A 47 -1.17 -4.19 -2.81
N LEU A 48 -0.43 -3.53 -1.94
CA LEU A 48 -0.63 -2.15 -1.55
C LEU A 48 0.48 -1.33 -2.22
N ARG A 49 0.09 -0.38 -3.07
CA ARG A 49 0.99 0.58 -3.69
C ARG A 49 0.99 1.87 -2.89
N LEU A 50 2.18 2.39 -2.62
CA LEU A 50 2.40 3.65 -1.92
C LEU A 50 3.33 4.52 -2.77
N HIS A 51 2.97 5.78 -2.96
CA HIS A 51 3.93 6.81 -3.39
C HIS A 51 4.69 7.29 -2.16
N CYS A 52 5.99 7.54 -2.31
CA CYS A 52 6.88 7.80 -1.18
C CYS A 52 8.02 8.79 -1.49
N LEU A 53 7.93 9.57 -2.56
CA LEU A 53 8.95 10.57 -2.90
C LEU A 53 8.31 11.87 -3.42
N PRO A 54 8.40 12.96 -2.65
CA PRO A 54 8.84 13.04 -1.25
C PRO A 54 7.81 12.38 -0.29
N ILE A 55 8.20 11.96 0.92
CA ILE A 55 7.33 11.14 1.79
C ILE A 55 6.20 11.98 2.37
N GLU A 56 6.54 13.19 2.79
CA GLU A 56 5.67 14.21 3.39
C GLU A 56 4.42 14.51 2.54
N ASP A 57 4.54 14.41 1.22
CA ASP A 57 3.43 14.66 0.29
C ASP A 57 2.37 13.53 0.31
N PHE A 58 2.74 12.31 0.72
CA PHE A 58 1.86 11.13 0.58
C PHE A 58 1.54 10.43 1.90
N ILE A 59 2.32 10.65 2.96
CA ILE A 59 2.22 9.88 4.21
C ILE A 59 0.83 9.98 4.87
N SER A 60 0.10 11.07 4.63
CA SER A 60 -1.26 11.29 5.10
C SER A 60 -2.28 10.34 4.45
N GLU A 61 -2.02 9.88 3.22
CA GLU A 61 -2.86 8.95 2.45
C GLU A 61 -2.59 7.48 2.79
N TRP A 62 -1.43 7.18 3.38
CA TRP A 62 -1.04 5.82 3.74
C TRP A 62 -1.96 5.23 4.82
N PRO A 63 -2.11 3.89 4.90
CA PRO A 63 -2.82 3.25 6.00
C PRO A 63 -2.34 3.75 7.37
N SER A 64 -3.30 4.04 8.25
CA SER A 64 -3.04 4.37 9.67
C SER A 64 -3.19 3.16 10.60
N SER A 65 -3.58 2.01 10.04
CA SER A 65 -3.71 0.75 10.75
C SER A 65 -2.90 -0.32 10.00
N PRO A 66 -2.00 -1.07 10.66
CA PRO A 66 -1.61 -0.98 12.07
C PRO A 66 -1.08 0.41 12.45
N VAL A 67 -1.14 0.77 13.75
CA VAL A 67 -0.79 2.12 14.24
C VAL A 67 0.63 2.54 13.83
N SER A 68 1.56 1.58 13.80
CA SER A 68 2.96 1.78 13.40
C SER A 68 3.18 1.82 11.88
N PHE A 69 2.12 1.71 11.05
CA PHE A 69 2.27 1.51 9.61
C PHE A 69 3.03 2.64 8.94
N ARG A 70 2.64 3.89 9.21
CA ARG A 70 3.23 5.07 8.56
C ARG A 70 4.69 5.27 8.95
N GLU A 71 4.98 5.19 10.25
CA GLU A 71 6.31 5.37 10.82
C GLU A 71 7.31 4.35 10.26
N VAL A 72 7.01 3.05 10.42
CA VAL A 72 7.89 1.96 9.98
C VAL A 72 8.08 1.95 8.46
N THR A 73 7.04 2.30 7.70
CA THR A 73 7.13 2.36 6.24
C THR A 73 7.93 3.58 5.77
N ALA A 74 7.79 4.72 6.43
CA ALA A 74 8.55 5.94 6.13
C ALA A 74 10.04 5.76 6.45
N GLU A 75 10.37 5.18 7.60
CA GLU A 75 11.74 4.85 7.98
C GLU A 75 12.38 3.91 6.95
N TYR A 76 11.66 2.86 6.55
CA TYR A 76 12.13 1.92 5.53
C TYR A 76 12.35 2.59 4.17
N ALA A 77 11.38 3.38 3.68
CA ALA A 77 11.49 4.08 2.41
C ALA A 77 12.65 5.10 2.39
N THR A 78 12.86 5.80 3.50
CA THR A 78 13.99 6.73 3.69
C THR A 78 15.32 5.99 3.65
N SER A 79 15.42 4.89 4.41
CA SER A 79 16.65 4.09 4.49
C SER A 79 17.02 3.47 3.15
N VAL A 80 16.05 2.89 2.43
CA VAL A 80 16.29 2.28 1.11
C VAL A 80 16.68 3.31 0.06
N ARG A 81 16.18 4.55 0.15
CA ARG A 81 16.58 5.62 -0.78
C ARG A 81 18.04 6.06 -0.60
N ALA A 82 18.62 5.81 0.58
CA ALA A 82 20.01 6.14 0.89
C ALA A 82 20.99 5.00 0.56
N LEU A 83 20.50 3.83 0.09
CA LEU A 83 21.31 2.71 -0.38
C LEU A 83 21.70 2.88 -1.87
#